data_AF-Q3SAY4-F1
#
_entry.id   AF-Q3SAY4-F1
#
_cell.length_a   1.000
_cell.length_b   1.000
_cell.length_c   1.000
_cell.angle_alpha   90.00
_cell.angle_beta   90.00
_cell.angle_gamma   90.00
#
_symmetry.space_group_name_H-M   'P 1'
#
loop_
_entity.id
_entity.type
_entity.pdbx_description
1 polymer ?
#
loop_
_entity_poly.entity_id
_entity_poly.type
_entity_poly.pdbx_seq_one_letter_code
_entity_poly.pdbx_strand_id
1 'polypeptide(L)'
;RKKRLSSVLHCLAFQKMRSALAYRKNYEDTKAHIHIPSDMINHVLAKKCQYILSDLEYRTYLHQWNCSPEENDVVLARKAQEILSDVIYKDDLTWLKGIGCYVWDTPQILHAKKSYDLQSQLKYTKQGKDNLPNYGVVMDTPVYVTAVQSGHNASELRYKEHYHKTKDKYTTVLKTADHDRIQNLKHLFSNNVYKKLWEKIKSITYKLPPDAVPFVRARQLKYNASIVKYREEYDKFKALYTIPKGVQDDPNTARCLRVGKLNIDRLYRDVYEKNKAKIHIVPDMVGIVTA
;
A
#
# COMPACT_ATOMS: atom_id res chain seq x y z
N ARG A 1 -128.33 -4.87 82.81
CA ARG A 1 -127.33 -5.39 81.84
C ARG A 1 -127.93 -5.75 80.46
N LYS A 2 -129.09 -6.42 80.33
CA LYS A 2 -129.69 -6.78 79.02
C LYS A 2 -130.00 -5.59 78.06
N LYS A 3 -130.52 -4.46 78.56
CA LYS A 3 -130.77 -3.26 77.73
C LYS A 3 -129.51 -2.63 77.09
N ARG A 4 -128.32 -2.82 77.68
CA ARG A 4 -127.06 -2.30 77.11
C ARG A 4 -126.48 -3.20 76.00
N LEU A 5 -126.81 -4.50 75.97
CA LEU A 5 -126.33 -5.41 74.93
C LEU A 5 -127.11 -5.26 73.62
N SER A 6 -128.44 -5.06 73.68
CA SER A 6 -129.22 -4.82 72.45
C SER A 6 -128.90 -3.47 71.82
N SER A 7 -128.63 -2.43 72.63
CA SER A 7 -128.19 -1.13 72.11
C SER A 7 -126.85 -1.23 71.39
N VAL A 8 -125.90 -2.01 71.91
CA VAL A 8 -124.60 -2.22 71.26
C VAL A 8 -124.73 -2.99 69.94
N LEU A 9 -125.56 -4.05 69.90
CA LEU A 9 -125.79 -4.81 68.67
C LEU A 9 -126.46 -3.94 67.58
N HIS A 10 -127.42 -3.09 67.97
CA HIS A 10 -128.08 -2.14 67.09
C HIS A 10 -127.12 -1.06 66.58
N CYS A 11 -126.26 -0.50 67.45
CA CYS A 11 -125.22 0.43 67.04
C CYS A 11 -124.24 -0.19 66.03
N LEU A 12 -123.85 -1.46 66.22
CA LEU A 12 -122.94 -2.15 65.32
C LEU A 12 -123.58 -2.40 63.95
N ALA A 13 -124.85 -2.80 63.90
CA ALA A 13 -125.61 -2.94 62.65
C ALA A 13 -125.79 -1.58 61.94
N PHE A 14 -126.11 -0.53 62.69
CA PHE A 14 -126.22 0.83 62.17
C PHE A 14 -124.89 1.34 61.59
N GLN A 15 -123.78 1.05 62.27
CA GLN A 15 -122.45 1.46 61.80
C GLN A 15 -122.06 0.74 60.50
N LYS A 16 -122.40 -0.55 60.35
CA LYS A 16 -122.22 -1.30 59.09
C LYS A 16 -123.09 -0.77 57.95
N MET A 17 -124.34 -0.40 58.22
CA MET A 17 -125.20 0.23 57.19
C MET A 17 -124.67 1.60 56.78
N ARG A 18 -124.22 2.41 57.75
CA ARG A 18 -123.62 3.72 57.51
C ARG A 18 -122.33 3.61 56.68
N SER A 19 -121.47 2.62 56.95
CA SER A 19 -120.25 2.41 56.16
C SER A 19 -120.55 1.94 54.74
N ALA A 20 -121.52 1.05 54.54
CA ALA A 20 -121.94 0.60 53.20
C ALA A 20 -122.55 1.75 52.37
N LEU A 21 -123.37 2.60 52.99
CA LEU A 21 -123.94 3.78 52.32
C LEU A 21 -122.85 4.78 51.95
N ALA A 22 -121.90 5.05 52.85
CA ALA A 22 -120.76 5.93 52.57
C ALA A 22 -119.89 5.39 51.42
N TYR A 23 -119.63 4.08 51.38
CA TYR A 23 -118.91 3.46 50.27
C TYR A 23 -119.65 3.62 48.95
N ARG A 24 -120.96 3.32 48.92
CA ARG A 24 -121.77 3.48 47.70
C ARG A 24 -121.79 4.92 47.22
N LYS A 25 -121.93 5.88 48.13
CA LYS A 25 -121.88 7.31 47.80
C LYS A 25 -120.53 7.69 47.18
N ASN A 26 -119.42 7.32 47.83
CA ASN A 26 -118.09 7.62 47.32
C ASN A 26 -117.81 6.94 45.97
N TYR A 27 -118.30 5.72 45.75
CA TYR A 27 -118.15 5.04 44.47
C TYR A 27 -118.90 5.76 43.34
N GLU A 28 -120.16 6.14 43.59
CA GLU A 28 -120.95 6.91 42.63
C GLU A 28 -120.32 8.26 42.31
N ASP A 29 -119.76 8.95 43.32
CA ASP A 29 -119.09 10.23 43.15
C ASP A 29 -117.76 10.09 42.36
N THR A 30 -117.05 8.97 42.50
CA THR A 30 -115.69 8.80 41.95
C THR A 30 -115.62 7.95 40.68
N LYS A 31 -116.63 7.14 40.33
CA LYS A 31 -116.56 6.23 39.16
C LYS A 31 -116.32 6.93 37.82
N ALA A 32 -116.65 8.22 37.71
CA ALA A 32 -116.40 9.03 36.52
C ALA A 32 -115.03 9.73 36.53
N HIS A 33 -114.31 9.74 37.65
CA HIS A 33 -113.00 10.37 37.79
C HIS A 33 -111.92 9.44 37.25
N ILE A 34 -111.62 9.55 35.95
CA ILE A 34 -110.55 8.80 35.28
C ILE A 34 -109.26 9.63 35.34
N HIS A 35 -108.19 9.08 35.94
CA HIS A 35 -106.87 9.70 35.94
C HIS A 35 -106.01 9.14 34.79
N ILE A 36 -105.78 9.96 33.76
CA ILE A 36 -104.90 9.60 32.64
C ILE A 36 -103.49 10.13 32.95
N PRO A 37 -102.46 9.27 33.06
CA PRO A 37 -101.10 9.73 33.31
C PRO A 37 -100.57 10.54 32.11
N SER A 38 -99.89 11.66 32.39
CA SER A 38 -99.41 12.61 31.36
C SER A 38 -98.55 11.92 30.30
N ASP A 39 -97.74 10.95 30.71
CA ASP A 39 -96.73 10.27 29.89
C ASP A 39 -97.27 9.05 29.13
N MET A 40 -98.58 8.78 29.19
CA MET A 40 -99.18 7.74 28.36
C MET A 40 -98.94 8.07 26.88
N ILE A 41 -98.28 7.18 26.15
CA ILE A 41 -97.84 7.42 24.76
C ILE A 41 -98.99 7.93 23.87
N ASN A 42 -100.17 7.31 23.97
CA ASN A 42 -101.35 7.73 23.20
C ASN A 42 -101.79 9.16 23.51
N HIS A 43 -101.65 9.61 24.76
CA HIS A 43 -102.00 10.96 25.20
C HIS A 43 -100.95 11.99 24.76
N VAL A 44 -99.66 11.66 24.87
CA VAL A 44 -98.57 12.50 24.35
C VAL A 44 -98.67 12.65 22.84
N LEU A 45 -98.94 11.54 22.13
CA LEU A 45 -99.13 11.54 20.68
C LEU A 45 -100.34 12.39 20.29
N ALA A 46 -101.49 12.22 20.95
CA ALA A 46 -102.67 13.05 20.71
C ALA A 46 -102.40 14.53 20.96
N LYS A 47 -101.69 14.89 22.05
CA LYS A 47 -101.28 16.27 22.32
C LYS A 47 -100.40 16.83 21.22
N LYS A 48 -99.40 16.08 20.74
CA LYS A 48 -98.53 16.52 19.64
C LYS A 48 -99.31 16.66 18.33
N CYS A 49 -100.19 15.71 18.00
CA CYS A 49 -101.06 15.81 16.83
C CYS A 49 -101.96 17.05 16.92
N GLN A 50 -102.53 17.33 18.09
CA GLN A 50 -103.35 18.51 18.33
C GLN A 50 -102.54 19.81 18.26
N TYR A 51 -101.31 19.79 18.77
CA TYR A 51 -100.38 20.91 18.68
C TYR A 51 -100.01 21.22 17.21
N ILE A 52 -99.69 20.20 16.41
CA ILE A 52 -99.43 20.33 14.97
C ILE A 52 -100.67 20.83 14.23
N LEU A 53 -101.86 20.30 14.53
CA LEU A 53 -103.13 20.74 13.93
C LEU A 53 -103.54 22.17 14.31
N SER A 54 -103.03 22.69 15.43
CA SER A 54 -103.43 24.01 15.95
C SER A 54 -102.71 25.18 15.26
N ASP A 55 -101.79 24.92 14.33
CA ASP A 55 -100.97 25.90 13.61
C ASP A 55 -100.25 26.93 14.51
N LEU A 56 -100.12 26.64 15.81
CA LEU A 56 -99.58 27.58 16.81
C LEU A 56 -98.12 27.94 16.55
N GLU A 57 -97.30 27.01 16.04
CA GLU A 57 -95.90 27.28 15.67
C GLU A 57 -95.78 28.25 14.49
N TYR A 58 -96.75 28.27 13.59
CA TYR A 58 -96.72 29.11 12.39
C TYR A 58 -97.35 30.49 12.63
N ARG A 59 -97.96 30.70 13.80
CA ARG A 59 -98.60 31.96 14.16
C ARG A 59 -97.56 32.90 14.79
N THR A 60 -96.88 33.68 13.94
CA THR A 60 -96.01 34.77 14.40
C THR A 60 -96.84 36.00 14.76
N TYR A 61 -96.76 36.46 16.01
CA TYR A 61 -97.40 37.70 16.43
C TYR A 61 -96.55 38.90 15.96
N LEU A 62 -97.21 39.92 15.41
CA LEU A 62 -96.59 41.22 15.17
C LEU A 62 -95.94 41.67 16.51
N HIS A 63 -94.64 41.98 16.52
CA HIS A 63 -93.79 42.42 17.67
C HIS A 63 -92.87 41.38 18.34
N GLN A 64 -92.75 40.14 17.86
CA GLN A 64 -91.59 39.29 18.17
C GLN A 64 -90.49 39.46 17.11
N TRP A 65 -89.80 40.60 17.13
CA TRP A 65 -88.57 40.77 16.34
C TRP A 65 -87.37 40.47 17.25
N ASN A 66 -86.67 39.36 16.99
CA ASN A 66 -85.35 39.13 17.57
C ASN A 66 -84.35 39.87 16.67
N CYS A 67 -83.70 40.90 17.18
CA CYS A 67 -82.65 41.60 16.43
C CYS A 67 -81.53 40.61 16.07
N SER A 68 -81.09 40.61 14.82
CA SER A 68 -79.98 39.77 14.41
C SER A 68 -78.71 40.19 15.17
N PRO A 69 -77.90 39.26 15.70
CA PRO A 69 -76.64 39.59 16.38
C PRO A 69 -75.66 40.41 15.52
N GLU A 70 -75.84 40.40 14.20
CA GLU A 70 -75.02 41.12 13.22
C GLU A 70 -75.57 42.52 12.86
N GLU A 71 -76.77 42.88 13.33
CA GLU A 71 -77.31 44.22 13.14
C GLU A 71 -76.43 45.28 13.82
N ASN A 72 -76.24 46.41 13.14
CA ASN A 72 -75.32 47.45 13.59
C ASN A 72 -75.70 48.03 14.96
N ASP A 73 -77.00 48.16 15.24
CA ASP A 73 -77.49 48.68 16.53
C ASP A 73 -77.16 47.73 17.69
N VAL A 74 -77.26 46.42 17.46
CA VAL A 74 -76.89 45.38 18.44
C VAL A 74 -75.38 45.35 18.64
N VAL A 75 -74.61 45.48 17.55
CA VAL A 75 -73.14 45.57 17.61
C VAL A 75 -72.71 46.82 18.38
N LEU A 76 -73.35 47.97 18.16
CA LEU A 76 -73.04 49.21 18.86
C LEU A 76 -73.37 49.10 20.34
N ALA A 77 -74.53 48.54 20.69
CA ALA A 77 -74.92 48.30 22.08
C ALA A 77 -73.95 47.34 22.78
N ARG A 78 -73.52 46.27 22.11
CA ARG A 78 -72.52 45.33 22.62
C ARG A 78 -71.19 46.01 22.88
N LYS A 79 -70.67 46.80 21.91
CA LYS A 79 -69.42 47.56 22.09
C LYS A 79 -69.51 48.55 23.25
N ALA A 80 -70.64 49.24 23.40
CA ALA A 80 -70.86 50.13 24.54
C ALA A 80 -70.85 49.36 25.86
N GLN A 81 -71.44 48.17 25.91
CA GLN A 81 -71.40 47.28 27.08
C GLN A 81 -69.99 46.74 27.35
N GLU A 82 -69.23 46.40 26.32
CA GLU A 82 -67.84 45.94 26.44
C GLU A 82 -66.97 47.03 27.08
N ILE A 83 -67.12 48.28 26.63
CA ILE A 83 -66.42 49.45 27.19
C ILE A 83 -66.81 49.69 28.66
N LEU A 84 -68.06 49.46 29.03
CA LEU A 84 -68.57 49.64 30.40
C LEU A 84 -68.29 48.42 31.31
N SER A 85 -67.83 47.31 30.75
CA SER A 85 -67.65 46.06 31.49
C SER A 85 -66.36 46.06 32.29
N ASP A 86 -66.49 46.03 33.62
CA ASP A 86 -65.38 45.85 34.55
C ASP A 86 -64.58 44.56 34.32
N VAL A 87 -65.23 43.52 33.78
CA VAL A 87 -64.58 42.22 33.52
C VAL A 87 -63.58 42.36 32.37
N ILE A 88 -64.01 42.99 31.27
CA ILE A 88 -63.17 43.20 30.09
C ILE A 88 -62.04 44.17 30.42
N TYR A 89 -62.34 45.26 31.13
CA TYR A 89 -61.32 46.21 31.58
C TYR A 89 -60.21 45.54 32.42
N LYS A 90 -60.57 44.64 33.34
CA LYS A 90 -59.60 43.93 34.17
C LYS A 90 -58.78 42.92 33.36
N ASP A 91 -59.39 42.27 32.39
CA ASP A 91 -58.71 41.33 31.48
C ASP A 91 -57.68 42.06 30.61
N ASP A 92 -58.06 43.19 30.00
CA ASP A 92 -57.17 44.07 29.26
C ASP A 92 -56.00 44.56 30.13
N LEU A 93 -56.27 44.91 31.39
CA LEU A 93 -55.23 45.34 32.34
C LEU A 93 -54.28 44.18 32.71
N THR A 94 -54.78 42.94 32.80
CA THR A 94 -53.92 41.76 32.97
C THR A 94 -53.09 41.44 31.74
N TRP A 95 -53.64 41.63 30.55
CA TRP A 95 -52.91 41.50 29.30
C TRP A 95 -51.79 42.55 29.19
N LEU A 96 -52.09 43.82 29.51
CA LEU A 96 -51.11 44.91 29.52
C LEU A 96 -50.00 44.72 30.55
N LYS A 97 -50.27 44.12 31.72
CA LYS A 97 -49.24 43.77 32.72
C LYS A 97 -48.14 42.86 32.14
N GLY A 98 -48.44 42.07 31.11
CA GLY A 98 -47.47 41.22 30.42
C GLY A 98 -46.67 41.91 29.31
N ILE A 99 -47.03 43.13 28.90
CA ILE A 99 -46.43 43.86 27.76
C ILE A 99 -45.32 44.83 28.22
N GLY A 100 -44.79 44.64 29.43
CA GLY A 100 -43.64 45.40 29.93
C GLY A 100 -42.31 44.76 29.53
N CYS A 101 -41.35 45.56 29.05
CA CYS A 101 -39.95 45.15 29.14
C CYS A 101 -39.53 45.22 30.62
N TYR A 102 -38.85 44.17 31.11
CA TYR A 102 -38.24 44.23 32.43
C TYR A 102 -37.20 45.37 32.41
N VAL A 103 -37.00 46.07 33.54
CA VAL A 103 -36.11 47.26 33.60
C VAL A 103 -34.73 46.95 33.00
N TRP A 104 -34.24 45.74 33.21
CA TRP A 104 -32.92 45.26 32.78
C TRP A 104 -32.82 44.87 31.29
N ASP A 105 -33.96 44.78 30.61
CA ASP A 105 -34.13 44.37 29.22
C ASP A 105 -34.62 45.53 28.34
N THR A 106 -34.63 46.75 28.87
CA THR A 106 -34.83 47.93 28.05
C THR A 106 -33.75 47.99 26.97
N PRO A 107 -34.09 48.41 25.72
CA PRO A 107 -33.12 48.46 24.62
C PRO A 107 -31.86 49.27 24.96
N GLN A 108 -32.02 50.33 25.77
CA GLN A 108 -30.93 51.20 26.22
C GLN A 108 -29.96 50.46 27.15
N ILE A 109 -30.47 49.69 28.12
CA ILE A 109 -29.64 48.90 29.04
C ILE A 109 -28.97 47.75 28.30
N LEU A 110 -29.66 47.10 27.36
CA LEU A 110 -29.06 46.06 26.51
C LEU A 110 -27.95 46.63 25.63
N HIS A 111 -28.14 47.82 25.06
CA HIS A 111 -27.12 48.51 24.29
C HIS A 111 -25.89 48.88 25.15
N ALA A 112 -26.12 49.38 26.37
CA ALA A 112 -25.05 49.69 27.31
C ALA A 112 -24.28 48.43 27.75
N LYS A 113 -24.98 47.32 28.04
CA LYS A 113 -24.36 46.01 28.35
C LYS A 113 -23.47 45.53 27.21
N LYS A 114 -23.96 45.57 25.96
CA LYS A 114 -23.17 45.21 24.77
C LYS A 114 -21.95 46.11 24.61
N SER A 115 -22.10 47.41 24.84
CA SER A 115 -20.99 48.37 24.77
C SER A 115 -19.93 48.10 25.83
N TYR A 116 -20.34 47.79 27.06
CA TYR A 116 -19.45 47.40 28.15
C TYR A 116 -18.68 46.11 27.83
N ASP A 117 -19.37 45.14 27.24
CA ASP A 117 -18.78 43.87 26.82
C ASP A 117 -17.71 44.04 25.75
N LEU A 118 -17.95 44.93 24.78
CA LEU A 118 -16.98 45.26 23.73
C LEU A 118 -15.75 46.01 24.27
N GLN A 119 -15.95 46.89 25.26
CA GLN A 119 -14.85 47.63 25.90
C GLN A 119 -14.03 46.77 26.87
N SER A 120 -14.56 45.63 27.30
CA SER A 120 -13.90 44.78 28.29
C SER A 120 -12.67 44.08 27.70
N GLN A 121 -11.49 44.50 28.15
CA GLN A 121 -10.21 43.87 27.78
C GLN A 121 -10.14 42.37 28.12
N LEU A 122 -10.79 41.97 29.22
CA LEU A 122 -10.88 40.57 29.63
C LEU A 122 -11.65 39.74 28.61
N LYS A 123 -12.81 40.24 28.15
CA LYS A 123 -13.62 39.56 27.13
C LYS A 123 -12.92 39.55 25.78
N TYR A 124 -12.30 40.67 25.39
CA TYR A 124 -11.52 40.79 24.17
C TYR A 124 -10.38 39.75 24.10
N THR A 125 -9.61 39.61 25.18
CA THR A 125 -8.44 38.71 25.19
C THR A 125 -8.77 37.24 25.46
N LYS A 126 -9.98 36.92 25.94
CA LYS A 126 -10.39 35.56 26.32
C LYS A 126 -10.21 34.56 25.18
N GLN A 127 -10.83 34.83 24.02
CA GLN A 127 -10.75 33.94 22.86
C GLN A 127 -9.30 33.78 22.34
N GLY A 128 -8.48 34.83 22.41
CA GLY A 128 -7.07 34.75 22.01
C GLY A 128 -6.25 33.85 22.94
N LYS A 129 -6.50 33.91 24.25
CA LYS A 129 -5.85 33.04 25.25
C LYS A 129 -6.31 31.59 25.10
N ASP A 130 -7.60 31.38 24.89
CA ASP A 130 -8.20 30.05 24.72
C ASP A 130 -7.66 29.37 23.43
N ASN A 131 -7.34 30.15 22.39
CA ASN A 131 -6.80 29.63 21.12
C ASN A 131 -5.27 29.61 21.04
N LEU A 132 -4.56 30.16 22.01
CA LEU A 132 -3.10 30.08 22.09
C LEU A 132 -2.53 28.65 21.98
N PRO A 133 -3.12 27.60 22.60
CA PRO A 133 -2.63 26.22 22.42
C PRO A 133 -2.84 25.67 21.00
N ASN A 134 -3.77 26.23 20.23
CA ASN A 134 -4.03 25.83 18.84
C ASN A 134 -3.13 26.57 17.84
N TYR A 135 -2.23 27.44 18.32
CA TYR A 135 -1.26 28.13 17.48
C TYR A 135 -0.21 27.13 16.94
N GLY A 136 -0.19 26.96 15.63
CA GLY A 136 0.81 26.17 14.92
C GLY A 136 1.57 27.01 13.88
N VAL A 137 2.80 26.61 13.58
CA VAL A 137 3.55 27.19 12.46
C VAL A 137 2.87 26.79 11.15
N VAL A 138 2.62 27.76 10.27
CA VAL A 138 1.98 27.52 8.97
C VAL A 138 3.01 26.87 8.03
N MET A 139 2.99 25.54 7.95
CA MET A 139 3.88 24.77 7.09
C MET A 139 3.42 24.76 5.62
N ASP A 140 2.17 25.12 5.36
CA ASP A 140 1.58 25.05 4.02
C ASP A 140 1.87 26.30 3.17
N THR A 141 2.68 27.23 3.67
CA THR A 141 3.10 28.38 2.86
C THR A 141 3.89 27.89 1.64
N PRO A 142 3.63 28.43 0.43
CA PRO A 142 4.28 27.97 -0.79
C PRO A 142 5.81 28.11 -0.70
N VAL A 143 6.31 29.11 0.01
CA VAL A 143 7.74 29.30 0.27
C VAL A 143 8.32 28.17 1.11
N TYR A 144 7.63 27.77 2.18
CA TYR A 144 8.08 26.65 3.01
C TYR A 144 8.05 25.33 2.23
N VAL A 145 6.95 25.04 1.54
CA VAL A 145 6.78 23.81 0.76
C VAL A 145 7.86 23.68 -0.32
N THR A 146 8.12 24.76 -1.06
CA THR A 146 9.16 24.78 -2.10
C THR A 146 10.56 24.61 -1.51
N ALA A 147 10.86 25.21 -0.36
CA ALA A 147 12.14 25.02 0.33
C ALA A 147 12.34 23.57 0.80
N VAL A 148 11.32 22.94 1.38
CA VAL A 148 11.36 21.53 1.79
C VAL A 148 11.57 20.61 0.58
N GLN A 149 10.82 20.84 -0.51
CA GLN A 149 10.97 20.05 -1.73
C GLN A 149 12.34 20.23 -2.36
N SER A 150 12.87 21.46 -2.37
CA SER A 150 14.22 21.76 -2.86
C SER A 150 15.28 21.02 -2.03
N GLY A 151 15.16 21.03 -0.70
CA GLY A 151 16.04 20.27 0.18
C GLY A 151 15.97 18.76 -0.02
N HIS A 152 14.78 18.22 -0.29
CA HIS A 152 14.58 16.81 -0.65
C HIS A 152 15.31 16.48 -1.97
N ASN A 153 15.12 17.30 -2.99
CA ASN A 153 15.75 17.12 -4.31
C ASN A 153 17.28 17.28 -4.26
N ALA A 154 17.79 18.18 -3.41
CA ALA A 154 19.23 18.40 -3.25
C ALA A 154 19.93 17.32 -2.38
N SER A 155 19.15 16.47 -1.69
CA SER A 155 19.70 15.46 -0.79
C SER A 155 20.34 14.30 -1.55
N GLU A 156 21.67 14.18 -1.44
CA GLU A 156 22.43 13.09 -2.07
C GLU A 156 22.00 11.70 -1.56
N LEU A 157 21.65 11.59 -0.27
CA LEU A 157 21.18 10.34 0.32
C LEU A 157 19.88 9.87 -0.34
N ARG A 158 18.89 10.76 -0.45
CA ARG A 158 17.60 10.43 -1.08
C ARG A 158 17.76 10.15 -2.57
N TYR A 159 18.66 10.88 -3.23
CA TYR A 159 19.04 10.61 -4.62
C TYR A 159 19.61 9.19 -4.79
N LYS A 160 20.57 8.78 -3.96
CA LYS A 160 21.16 7.43 -3.99
C LYS A 160 20.13 6.35 -3.69
N GLU A 161 19.26 6.54 -2.70
CA GLU A 161 18.18 5.61 -2.40
C GLU A 161 17.23 5.44 -3.60
N HIS A 162 16.81 6.54 -4.22
CA HIS A 162 15.94 6.51 -5.39
C HIS A 162 16.64 5.84 -6.58
N TYR A 163 17.93 6.14 -6.80
CA TYR A 163 18.75 5.50 -7.83
C TYR A 163 18.80 3.99 -7.62
N HIS A 164 19.06 3.51 -6.40
CA HIS A 164 19.12 2.08 -6.11
C HIS A 164 17.77 1.37 -6.30
N LYS A 165 16.64 2.04 -6.09
CA LYS A 165 15.30 1.50 -6.36
C LYS A 165 14.96 1.43 -7.85
N THR A 166 15.57 2.32 -8.65
CA THR A 166 15.16 2.53 -10.05
C THR A 166 16.17 1.98 -11.06
N LYS A 167 17.43 1.76 -10.66
CA LYS A 167 18.51 1.25 -11.53
C LYS A 167 18.14 -0.06 -12.24
N ASP A 168 17.35 -0.91 -11.61
CA ASP A 168 16.97 -2.22 -12.14
C ASP A 168 15.75 -2.15 -13.08
N LYS A 169 15.02 -1.02 -13.08
CA LYS A 169 13.82 -0.78 -13.89
C LYS A 169 14.12 -0.05 -15.20
N TYR A 170 15.40 0.14 -15.53
CA TYR A 170 15.78 0.78 -16.77
C TYR A 170 15.56 -0.15 -17.97
N THR A 171 14.68 0.26 -18.88
CA THR A 171 14.57 -0.40 -20.19
C THR A 171 15.65 0.17 -21.10
N THR A 172 16.65 -0.64 -21.45
CA THR A 172 17.65 -0.22 -22.44
C THR A 172 16.96 0.09 -23.75
N VAL A 173 17.09 1.33 -24.23
CA VAL A 173 16.65 1.68 -25.58
C VAL A 173 17.67 1.09 -26.54
N LEU A 174 17.40 -0.12 -27.01
CA LEU A 174 18.35 -0.95 -27.77
C LEU A 174 18.76 -0.36 -29.14
N LYS A 175 18.08 0.69 -29.63
CA LYS A 175 18.31 1.30 -30.94
C LYS A 175 18.27 2.83 -30.90
N THR A 176 19.06 3.45 -30.03
CA THR A 176 19.33 4.89 -30.11
C THR A 176 20.57 5.12 -30.97
N ALA A 177 20.63 6.22 -31.72
CA ALA A 177 21.81 6.59 -32.51
C ALA A 177 23.12 6.60 -31.68
N ASP A 178 23.03 6.98 -30.39
CA ASP A 178 24.16 6.92 -29.47
C ASP A 178 24.59 5.49 -29.12
N HIS A 179 23.65 4.55 -29.02
CA HIS A 179 23.98 3.15 -28.76
C HIS A 179 24.79 2.57 -29.93
N ASP A 180 24.35 2.83 -31.16
CA ASP A 180 25.05 2.41 -32.37
C ASP A 180 26.43 3.08 -32.48
N ARG A 181 26.52 4.38 -32.18
CA ARG A 181 27.80 5.11 -32.12
C ARG A 181 28.76 4.48 -31.11
N ILE A 182 28.31 4.14 -29.91
CA ILE A 182 29.12 3.50 -28.87
C ILE A 182 29.56 2.10 -29.30
N GLN A 183 28.68 1.29 -29.90
CA GLN A 183 29.05 -0.03 -30.41
C GLN A 183 30.11 0.07 -31.52
N ASN A 184 29.94 1.00 -32.46
CA ASN A 184 30.90 1.24 -33.53
C ASN A 184 32.26 1.68 -32.99
N LEU A 185 32.30 2.63 -32.04
CA LEU A 185 33.53 3.05 -31.37
C LEU A 185 34.19 1.90 -30.61
N LYS A 186 33.40 1.12 -29.87
CA LYS A 186 33.90 -0.06 -29.16
C LYS A 186 34.56 -1.05 -30.12
N HIS A 187 33.99 -1.26 -31.30
CA HIS A 187 34.56 -2.13 -32.32
C HIS A 187 35.87 -1.55 -32.89
N LEU A 188 35.89 -0.26 -33.24
CA LEU A 188 37.07 0.44 -33.80
C LEU A 188 38.26 0.44 -32.84
N PHE A 189 38.02 0.67 -31.54
CA PHE A 189 39.08 0.76 -30.53
C PHE A 189 39.34 -0.56 -29.78
N SER A 190 38.74 -1.67 -30.20
CA SER A 190 38.93 -2.95 -29.52
C SER A 190 40.32 -3.52 -29.77
N ASN A 191 41.16 -3.50 -28.74
CA ASN A 191 42.47 -4.18 -28.75
C ASN A 191 42.36 -5.67 -29.11
N ASN A 192 41.26 -6.33 -28.76
CA ASN A 192 41.07 -7.75 -29.08
C ASN A 192 40.82 -7.98 -30.57
N VAL A 193 40.02 -7.11 -31.21
CA VAL A 193 39.81 -7.15 -32.67
C VAL A 193 41.11 -6.86 -33.39
N TYR A 194 41.87 -5.86 -32.92
CA TYR A 194 43.18 -5.53 -33.44
C TYR A 194 44.17 -6.70 -33.32
N LYS A 195 44.29 -7.33 -32.13
CA LYS A 195 45.16 -8.50 -31.92
C LYS A 195 44.80 -9.67 -32.83
N LYS A 196 43.51 -9.99 -32.97
CA LYS A 196 43.03 -11.04 -33.88
C LYS A 196 43.39 -10.75 -35.33
N LEU A 197 43.21 -9.51 -35.79
CA LEU A 197 43.61 -9.09 -37.14
C LEU A 197 45.13 -9.14 -37.30
N TRP A 198 45.89 -8.70 -36.29
CA TRP A 198 47.35 -8.74 -36.29
C TRP A 198 47.88 -10.16 -36.35
N GLU A 199 47.29 -11.13 -35.65
CA GLU A 199 47.67 -12.55 -35.76
C GLU A 199 47.45 -13.11 -37.16
N LYS A 200 46.32 -12.77 -37.79
CA LYS A 200 46.04 -13.14 -39.19
C LYS A 200 47.09 -12.54 -40.12
N ILE A 201 47.31 -11.22 -40.04
CA ILE A 201 48.28 -10.50 -40.87
C ILE A 201 49.70 -11.04 -40.63
N LYS A 202 50.10 -11.26 -39.37
CA LYS A 202 51.42 -11.77 -38.98
C LYS A 202 51.78 -13.09 -39.69
N SER A 203 50.80 -13.94 -39.96
CA SER A 203 51.02 -15.20 -40.69
C SER A 203 51.15 -15.04 -42.21
N ILE A 204 50.58 -13.97 -42.76
CA ILE A 204 50.59 -13.60 -44.19
C ILE A 204 51.82 -12.74 -44.52
N THR A 205 52.25 -11.87 -43.59
CA THR A 205 53.39 -10.98 -43.74
C THR A 205 54.70 -11.75 -44.01
N TYR A 206 55.65 -11.05 -44.65
CA TYR A 206 56.96 -11.55 -45.07
C TYR A 206 57.63 -12.46 -44.03
N LYS A 207 57.77 -13.75 -44.37
CA LYS A 207 58.57 -14.72 -43.63
C LYS A 207 60.02 -14.56 -44.10
N LEU A 208 60.93 -14.25 -43.17
CA LEU A 208 62.36 -14.22 -43.50
C LEU A 208 62.80 -15.61 -43.97
N PRO A 209 63.62 -15.70 -45.04
CA PRO A 209 64.15 -16.97 -45.50
C PRO A 209 64.96 -17.65 -44.38
N PRO A 210 65.01 -19.00 -44.34
CA PRO A 210 65.75 -19.73 -43.30
C PRO A 210 67.25 -19.37 -43.26
N ASP A 211 67.79 -18.91 -44.38
CA ASP A 211 69.18 -18.48 -44.52
C ASP A 211 69.42 -17.00 -44.21
N ALA A 212 68.41 -16.31 -43.69
CA ALA A 212 68.59 -14.94 -43.22
C ALA A 212 69.72 -14.88 -42.18
N VAL A 213 70.60 -13.88 -42.34
CA VAL A 213 71.76 -13.61 -41.47
C VAL A 213 71.45 -13.77 -39.96
N PRO A 214 70.36 -13.23 -39.39
CA PRO A 214 70.05 -13.42 -37.97
C PRO A 214 69.80 -14.89 -37.59
N PHE A 215 69.15 -15.68 -38.45
CA PHE A 215 68.88 -17.10 -38.16
C PHE A 215 70.15 -17.95 -38.28
N VAL A 216 70.98 -17.69 -39.29
CA VAL A 216 72.29 -18.37 -39.42
C VAL A 216 73.17 -18.05 -38.22
N ARG A 217 73.25 -16.78 -37.82
CA ARG A 217 74.00 -16.33 -36.64
C ARG A 217 73.47 -16.96 -35.36
N ALA A 218 72.15 -17.01 -35.17
CA ALA A 218 71.54 -17.65 -34.00
C ALA A 218 71.85 -19.16 -33.94
N ARG A 219 71.81 -19.85 -35.10
CA ARG A 219 72.20 -21.28 -35.22
C ARG A 219 73.68 -21.48 -34.85
N GLN A 220 74.57 -20.63 -35.36
CA GLN A 220 76.00 -20.67 -35.02
C GLN A 220 76.26 -20.39 -33.55
N LEU A 221 75.63 -19.36 -32.96
CA LEU A 221 75.75 -19.08 -31.53
C LEU A 221 75.27 -20.25 -30.68
N LYS A 222 74.15 -20.88 -31.06
CA LYS A 222 73.65 -22.09 -30.41
C LYS A 222 74.61 -23.27 -30.54
N TYR A 223 75.23 -23.44 -31.71
CA TYR A 223 76.26 -24.47 -31.93
C TYR A 223 77.48 -24.22 -31.03
N ASN A 224 78.02 -23.00 -31.04
CA ASN A 224 79.20 -22.62 -30.25
C ASN A 224 78.95 -22.69 -28.74
N ALA A 225 77.75 -22.34 -28.27
CA ALA A 225 77.37 -22.41 -26.86
C ALA A 225 76.99 -23.82 -26.39
N SER A 226 76.85 -24.79 -27.31
CA SER A 226 76.47 -26.15 -26.96
C SER A 226 77.62 -26.87 -26.25
N ILE A 227 77.42 -27.19 -24.98
CA ILE A 227 78.41 -27.93 -24.19
C ILE A 227 78.71 -29.32 -24.77
N VAL A 228 77.72 -29.95 -25.42
CA VAL A 228 77.87 -31.24 -26.08
C VAL A 228 78.81 -31.11 -27.27
N LYS A 229 78.60 -30.10 -28.13
CA LYS A 229 79.48 -29.85 -29.28
C LYS A 229 80.87 -29.39 -28.86
N TYR A 230 80.95 -28.54 -27.85
CA TYR A 230 82.24 -28.17 -27.24
C TYR A 230 83.00 -29.40 -26.73
N ARG A 231 82.32 -30.31 -26.02
CA ARG A 231 82.94 -31.54 -25.51
C ARG A 231 83.37 -32.49 -26.64
N GLU A 232 82.52 -32.66 -27.67
CA GLU A 232 82.88 -33.43 -28.86
C GLU A 232 84.15 -32.87 -29.55
N GLU A 233 84.23 -31.55 -29.74
CA GLU A 233 85.41 -30.91 -30.33
C GLU A 233 86.62 -30.99 -29.40
N TYR A 234 86.45 -30.78 -28.10
CA TYR A 234 87.49 -30.96 -27.10
C TYR A 234 88.05 -32.39 -27.11
N ASP A 235 87.20 -33.41 -27.18
CA ASP A 235 87.63 -34.81 -27.24
C ASP A 235 88.37 -35.11 -28.55
N LYS A 236 87.96 -34.51 -29.69
CA LYS A 236 88.70 -34.59 -30.97
C LYS A 236 90.07 -33.92 -30.88
N PHE A 237 90.15 -32.71 -30.34
CA PHE A 237 91.42 -32.01 -30.13
C PHE A 237 92.33 -32.79 -29.18
N LYS A 238 91.78 -33.29 -28.07
CA LYS A 238 92.49 -34.14 -27.13
C LYS A 238 93.02 -35.39 -27.81
N ALA A 239 92.22 -36.07 -28.63
CA ALA A 239 92.65 -37.25 -29.36
C ALA A 239 93.81 -36.95 -30.33
N LEU A 240 93.84 -35.78 -30.96
CA LEU A 240 94.91 -35.38 -31.88
C LEU A 240 96.26 -35.16 -31.18
N TYR A 241 96.26 -34.61 -29.97
CA TYR A 241 97.48 -34.27 -29.22
C TYR A 241 97.83 -35.26 -28.10
N THR A 242 97.02 -36.30 -27.89
CA THR A 242 97.35 -37.35 -26.92
C THR A 242 98.42 -38.23 -27.54
N ILE A 243 99.62 -38.20 -26.95
CA ILE A 243 100.70 -39.12 -27.32
C ILE A 243 100.22 -40.56 -27.03
N PRO A 244 100.29 -41.48 -27.99
CA PRO A 244 99.94 -42.89 -27.78
C PRO A 244 100.79 -43.45 -26.63
N LYS A 245 100.13 -44.06 -25.64
CA LYS A 245 100.80 -44.54 -24.41
C LYS A 245 101.69 -45.75 -24.68
N GLY A 246 101.35 -46.54 -25.70
CA GLY A 246 102.17 -47.64 -26.18
C GLY A 246 102.18 -47.72 -27.70
N VAL A 247 103.10 -48.54 -28.19
CA VAL A 247 103.27 -48.89 -29.60
C VAL A 247 101.99 -49.42 -30.26
N GLN A 248 101.12 -50.09 -29.50
CA GLN A 248 99.88 -50.69 -30.01
C GLN A 248 98.79 -49.64 -30.26
N ASP A 249 98.88 -48.49 -29.60
CA ASP A 249 97.86 -47.44 -29.64
C ASP A 249 98.02 -46.52 -30.86
N ASP A 250 99.21 -46.51 -31.50
CA ASP A 250 99.43 -45.82 -32.78
C ASP A 250 99.37 -46.81 -33.95
N PRO A 251 98.32 -46.74 -34.80
CA PRO A 251 98.20 -47.59 -35.98
C PRO A 251 99.41 -47.49 -36.91
N ASN A 252 100.05 -46.32 -37.01
CA ASN A 252 101.21 -46.12 -37.87
C ASN A 252 102.46 -46.80 -37.30
N THR A 253 102.77 -46.59 -36.02
CA THR A 253 103.89 -47.27 -35.34
C THR A 253 103.68 -48.78 -35.29
N ALA A 254 102.46 -49.26 -34.99
CA ALA A 254 102.12 -50.68 -35.00
C ALA A 254 102.32 -51.30 -36.40
N ARG A 255 101.95 -50.57 -37.47
CA ARG A 255 102.21 -50.97 -38.86
C ARG A 255 103.71 -51.04 -39.14
N CYS A 256 104.48 -50.03 -38.74
CA CYS A 256 105.94 -50.01 -38.93
C CYS A 256 106.63 -51.22 -38.28
N LEU A 257 106.28 -51.57 -37.04
CA LEU A 257 106.84 -52.77 -36.39
C LEU A 257 106.42 -54.07 -37.06
N ARG A 258 105.18 -54.18 -37.55
CA ARG A 258 104.72 -55.37 -38.28
C ARG A 258 105.53 -55.57 -39.55
N VAL A 259 105.76 -54.50 -40.30
CA VAL A 259 106.63 -54.52 -41.49
C VAL A 259 108.08 -54.87 -41.12
N GLY A 260 108.60 -54.30 -40.02
CA GLY A 260 109.92 -54.63 -39.49
C GLY A 260 110.08 -56.12 -39.16
N LYS A 261 109.11 -56.72 -38.46
CA LYS A 261 109.08 -58.16 -38.15
C LYS A 261 109.09 -59.01 -39.41
N LEU A 262 108.22 -58.70 -40.38
CA LEU A 262 108.19 -59.41 -41.67
C LEU A 262 109.54 -59.34 -42.41
N ASN A 263 110.22 -58.21 -42.35
CA ASN A 263 111.53 -58.05 -42.97
C ASN A 263 112.62 -58.87 -42.24
N ILE A 264 112.60 -58.87 -40.90
CA ILE A 264 113.49 -59.71 -40.08
C ILE A 264 113.25 -61.19 -40.38
N ASP A 265 111.99 -61.64 -40.41
CA ASP A 265 111.63 -63.02 -40.73
C ASP A 265 112.07 -63.41 -42.15
N ARG A 266 111.92 -62.50 -43.13
CA ARG A 266 112.43 -62.70 -44.49
C ARG A 266 113.95 -62.85 -44.50
N LEU A 267 114.69 -61.96 -43.83
CA LEU A 267 116.16 -62.00 -43.75
C LEU A 267 116.63 -63.28 -43.05
N TYR A 268 116.01 -63.65 -41.93
CA TYR A 268 116.30 -64.89 -41.21
C TYR A 268 116.05 -66.11 -42.09
N ARG A 269 114.91 -66.15 -42.79
CA ARG A 269 114.58 -67.25 -43.72
C ARG A 269 115.57 -67.34 -44.87
N ASP A 270 115.98 -66.23 -45.47
CA ASP A 270 116.96 -66.23 -46.56
C ASP A 270 118.35 -66.77 -46.11
N VAL A 271 118.80 -66.39 -44.90
CA VAL A 271 120.03 -66.91 -44.30
C VAL A 271 119.89 -68.39 -43.92
N TYR A 272 118.77 -68.79 -43.34
CA TYR A 272 118.48 -70.18 -42.99
C TYR A 272 118.46 -71.08 -44.23
N GLU A 273 117.77 -70.67 -45.30
CA GLU A 273 117.72 -71.40 -46.58
C GLU A 273 119.12 -71.59 -47.20
N LYS A 274 119.98 -70.57 -47.14
CA LYS A 274 121.37 -70.64 -47.63
C LYS A 274 122.26 -71.58 -46.81
N ASN A 275 121.97 -71.78 -45.53
CA ASN A 275 122.83 -72.55 -44.63
C ASN A 275 122.26 -73.92 -44.24
N LYS A 276 120.95 -74.20 -44.40
CA LYS A 276 120.33 -75.46 -43.96
C LYS A 276 120.86 -76.71 -44.67
N ALA A 277 121.39 -76.57 -45.89
CA ALA A 277 122.03 -77.65 -46.64
C ALA A 277 123.55 -77.73 -46.41
N LYS A 278 124.15 -76.75 -45.71
CA LYS A 278 125.55 -76.80 -45.30
C LYS A 278 125.66 -77.67 -44.06
N ILE A 279 125.73 -78.97 -44.28
CA ILE A 279 126.08 -79.93 -43.25
C ILE A 279 127.59 -79.85 -43.08
N HIS A 280 128.04 -79.38 -41.92
CA HIS A 280 129.44 -79.52 -41.53
C HIS A 280 129.67 -80.99 -41.14
N ILE A 281 129.89 -81.85 -42.13
CA ILE A 281 130.24 -83.25 -41.91
C ILE A 281 131.68 -83.28 -41.40
N VAL A 282 131.86 -83.69 -40.14
CA VAL A 282 133.19 -83.93 -39.57
C VAL A 282 133.81 -85.09 -40.35
N PRO A 283 135.10 -85.05 -40.73
CA PRO A 283 135.71 -85.96 -41.73
C PRO A 283 135.68 -87.47 -41.44
N ASP A 284 135.06 -87.94 -40.37
CA ASP A 284 135.22 -89.30 -39.85
C ASP A 284 133.88 -90.00 -39.54
N MET A 285 132.92 -89.92 -40.48
CA MET A 285 131.68 -90.70 -40.41
C MET A 285 131.77 -91.94 -41.32
N VAL A 286 131.85 -93.11 -40.67
CA VAL A 286 132.13 -94.45 -41.21
C VAL A 286 131.14 -94.94 -42.29
N GLY A 287 130.00 -94.27 -42.48
CA GLY A 287 128.96 -94.71 -43.42
C GLY A 287 129.22 -94.45 -44.91
N ILE A 288 130.20 -93.60 -45.28
CA ILE A 288 130.37 -93.12 -46.67
C ILE A 288 131.54 -93.81 -47.41
N VAL A 289 132.47 -94.47 -46.72
CA VAL A 289 133.69 -95.03 -47.33
C VAL A 289 133.48 -96.44 -47.95
N THR A 290 132.25 -96.96 -48.00
CA THR A 290 131.97 -98.34 -48.48
C THR A 290 130.90 -98.48 -49.58
N ALA A 291 130.67 -97.45 -50.40
CA ALA A 291 129.85 -97.55 -51.62
C ALA A 291 130.62 -97.10 -52.87
#